data_AF-A0A0M0T125-F1
#
_entry.id   AF-A0A0M0T125-F1
#
_cell.length_a   1.000
_cell.length_b   1.000
_cell.length_c   1.000
_cell.angle_alpha   90.00
_cell.angle_beta   90.00
_cell.angle_gamma   90.00
#
_symmetry.space_group_name_H-M   'P 1'
#
loop_
_entity.id
_entity.type
_entity.pdbx_description
1 polymer ?
#
loop_
_entity_poly.entity_id
_entity_poly.type
_entity_poly.pdbx_seq_one_letter_code
_entity_poly.pdbx_strand_id
1 'polypeptide(L)'
;MIGITIVSEQDGWLQRSRPSSAMRHFCETHRFSLDVFDYDMHTFEDLLDYMDFQEYEHYLFILQGEGERTLRLVAYLQQQMLHVQFHLIRSEGGIVFGQPDFLNGLELPLIFEDEKSVLPIIQNELLSLMTGVHRYASPFQPQPLRHVYIEDSSLLNRIPASFFTSMTVNSIVYFDHPMRHDLPIIELMSRTPVLLAFVDTLSPPLEARLEVLSRAELARQLDRWKDTGWIQNERFAGILDYATQVGSNSSYRLFFFEDGIYADRQKTDRLSSDISLMIEKRVGQFEALATPKELELFPLLYQLAGSFSGESRFVTPYSDLELPRTIGRIGPLTLIGIQNEEGYFAFDLTSMQLFETNEAFLWILEADQKEQFDVLPERLGADYAEAIRYYKELMYHE
;
A
#
# COMPACT_ATOMS: atom_id res chain seq x y z
N MET A 1 -31.03 13.55 0.51
CA MET A 1 -29.83 14.44 0.47
C MET A 1 -29.07 14.25 -0.84
N ILE A 2 -28.36 15.25 -1.38
CA ILE A 2 -27.51 15.09 -2.58
C ILE A 2 -26.05 14.95 -2.16
N GLY A 3 -25.41 13.84 -2.56
CA GLY A 3 -23.98 13.59 -2.39
C GLY A 3 -23.21 13.85 -3.68
N ILE A 4 -21.99 14.38 -3.55
CA ILE A 4 -21.06 14.60 -4.67
C ILE A 4 -19.69 14.07 -4.28
N THR A 5 -19.07 13.28 -5.15
CA THR A 5 -17.67 12.86 -5.04
C THR A 5 -16.91 13.18 -6.31
N ILE A 6 -15.61 13.46 -6.16
CA ILE A 6 -14.69 13.64 -7.28
C ILE A 6 -13.70 12.48 -7.23
N VAL A 7 -13.67 11.71 -8.31
CA VAL A 7 -12.87 10.49 -8.41
C VAL A 7 -11.99 10.58 -9.65
N SER A 8 -10.71 10.32 -9.47
CA SER A 8 -9.75 10.08 -10.54
C SER A 8 -9.58 8.58 -10.74
N GLU A 9 -9.56 8.14 -11.99
CA GLU A 9 -9.27 6.76 -12.37
C GLU A 9 -8.03 6.71 -13.27
N GLN A 10 -7.01 5.96 -12.82
CA GLN A 10 -5.77 5.69 -13.56
C GLN A 10 -5.48 4.19 -13.50
N ASP A 11 -5.39 3.53 -14.67
CA ASP A 11 -5.19 2.08 -14.78
C ASP A 11 -6.23 1.28 -13.96
N GLY A 12 -7.45 1.81 -13.85
CA GLY A 12 -8.54 1.29 -13.01
C GLY A 12 -8.40 1.58 -11.51
N TRP A 13 -7.29 2.13 -11.01
CA TRP A 13 -7.18 2.51 -9.60
C TRP A 13 -8.02 3.76 -9.32
N LEU A 14 -8.86 3.72 -8.27
CA LEU A 14 -9.74 4.85 -7.93
C LEU A 14 -9.09 5.73 -6.88
N GLN A 15 -8.89 7.00 -7.17
CA GLN A 15 -8.35 7.97 -6.23
C GLN A 15 -9.38 9.05 -5.96
N ARG A 16 -9.48 9.47 -4.70
CA ARG A 16 -10.25 10.66 -4.36
C ARG A 16 -9.44 11.89 -4.75
N SER A 17 -9.96 12.69 -5.67
CA SER A 17 -9.35 13.97 -6.03
C SER A 17 -9.71 15.03 -5.01
N ARG A 18 -8.79 15.96 -4.75
CA ARG A 18 -9.09 17.10 -3.89
C ARG A 18 -10.08 18.07 -4.55
N PRO A 19 -11.19 18.43 -3.87
CA PRO A 19 -12.12 19.43 -4.38
C PRO A 19 -11.47 20.82 -4.41
N SER A 20 -11.65 21.54 -5.51
CA SER A 20 -11.25 22.95 -5.61
C SER A 20 -12.08 23.84 -4.67
N SER A 21 -11.55 25.02 -4.34
CA SER A 21 -12.28 26.00 -3.51
C SER A 21 -13.64 26.39 -4.11
N ALA A 22 -13.73 26.46 -5.45
CA ALA A 22 -14.98 26.73 -6.15
C ALA A 22 -16.00 25.60 -5.95
N MET A 23 -15.57 24.33 -6.03
CA MET A 23 -16.45 23.19 -5.78
C MET A 23 -16.95 23.14 -4.33
N ARG A 24 -16.07 23.40 -3.35
CA ARG A 24 -16.48 23.46 -1.94
C ARG A 24 -17.54 24.54 -1.73
N HIS A 25 -17.29 25.74 -2.25
CA HIS A 25 -18.23 26.85 -2.14
C HIS A 25 -19.57 26.56 -2.84
N PHE A 26 -19.54 25.90 -4.00
CA PHE A 26 -20.75 25.47 -4.70
C PHE A 26 -21.56 24.49 -3.85
N CYS A 27 -20.92 23.46 -3.28
CA CYS A 27 -21.59 22.47 -2.43
C CYS A 27 -22.18 23.11 -1.17
N GLU A 28 -21.45 24.00 -0.50
CA GLU A 28 -21.93 24.75 0.68
C GLU A 28 -23.16 25.61 0.34
N THR A 29 -23.12 26.32 -0.79
CA THR A 29 -24.20 27.21 -1.23
C THR A 29 -25.49 26.45 -1.54
N HIS A 30 -25.37 25.29 -2.19
CA HIS A 30 -26.52 24.47 -2.61
C HIS A 30 -26.86 23.37 -1.60
N ARG A 31 -26.15 23.30 -0.46
CA ARG A 31 -26.31 22.27 0.58
C ARG A 31 -26.13 20.85 0.05
N PHE A 32 -25.20 20.67 -0.86
CA PHE A 32 -24.76 19.35 -1.30
C PHE A 32 -23.67 18.84 -0.37
N SER A 33 -23.70 17.55 -0.07
CA SER A 33 -22.66 16.90 0.72
C SER A 33 -21.50 16.55 -0.20
N LEU A 34 -20.32 17.08 0.10
CA LEU A 34 -19.10 16.62 -0.56
C LEU A 34 -18.58 15.38 0.19
N ASP A 35 -18.64 14.24 -0.47
CA ASP A 35 -18.23 12.94 0.08
C ASP A 35 -16.71 12.75 -0.03
N VAL A 36 -16.15 12.11 0.99
CA VAL A 36 -14.72 11.86 1.17
C VAL A 36 -14.40 10.41 1.53
N PHE A 37 -15.21 9.46 1.06
CA PHE A 37 -14.96 8.03 1.22
C PHE A 37 -13.54 7.60 0.82
N ASP A 38 -12.94 6.70 1.60
CA ASP A 38 -11.59 6.16 1.38
C ASP A 38 -11.68 4.76 0.76
N TYR A 39 -11.46 4.69 -0.56
CA TYR A 39 -11.51 3.47 -1.35
C TYR A 39 -10.37 2.49 -1.07
N ASP A 40 -9.27 2.94 -0.46
CA ASP A 40 -8.11 2.09 -0.18
C ASP A 40 -8.32 1.26 1.09
N MET A 41 -9.00 1.84 2.09
CA MET A 41 -9.08 1.27 3.43
C MET A 41 -10.42 0.61 3.75
N HIS A 42 -11.47 0.88 2.97
CA HIS A 42 -12.83 0.38 3.23
C HIS A 42 -13.30 -0.57 2.13
N THR A 43 -14.14 -1.51 2.54
CA THR A 43 -14.72 -2.56 1.69
C THR A 43 -15.90 -2.06 0.86
N PHE A 44 -16.38 -2.89 -0.07
CA PHE A 44 -17.64 -2.60 -0.76
C PHE A 44 -18.83 -2.63 0.20
N GLU A 45 -18.80 -3.48 1.23
CA GLU A 45 -19.81 -3.53 2.28
C GLU A 45 -19.81 -2.22 3.09
N ASP A 46 -18.63 -1.76 3.51
CA ASP A 46 -18.48 -0.47 4.19
C ASP A 46 -18.99 0.71 3.34
N LEU A 47 -18.80 0.65 2.01
CA LEU A 47 -19.32 1.67 1.10
C LEU A 47 -20.85 1.69 1.08
N LEU A 48 -21.49 0.52 0.99
CA LEU A 48 -22.95 0.42 1.01
C LEU A 48 -23.52 0.93 2.34
N ASP A 49 -22.97 0.45 3.46
CA ASP A 49 -23.36 0.87 4.81
C ASP A 49 -23.17 2.39 5.01
N TYR A 50 -22.05 2.92 4.52
CA TYR A 50 -21.77 4.35 4.56
C TYR A 50 -22.81 5.14 3.78
N MET A 51 -23.12 4.74 2.54
CA MET A 51 -24.08 5.46 1.70
C MET A 51 -25.52 5.38 2.26
N ASP A 52 -25.92 4.23 2.81
CA ASP A 52 -27.19 4.06 3.52
C ASP A 52 -27.28 4.99 4.73
N PHE A 53 -26.20 5.07 5.52
CA PHE A 53 -26.13 5.94 6.69
C PHE A 53 -26.21 7.44 6.32
N GLN A 54 -25.69 7.83 5.16
CA GLN A 54 -25.80 9.21 4.68
C GLN A 54 -27.20 9.55 4.16
N GLU A 55 -28.10 8.58 3.91
CA GLU A 55 -29.46 8.85 3.42
C GLU A 55 -29.49 9.72 2.14
N TYR A 56 -28.61 9.41 1.18
CA TYR A 56 -28.59 10.07 -0.12
C TYR A 56 -29.83 9.71 -0.95
N GLU A 57 -30.37 10.67 -1.68
CA GLU A 57 -31.42 10.46 -2.70
C GLU A 57 -30.81 10.48 -4.10
N HIS A 58 -29.84 11.37 -4.30
CA HIS A 58 -29.01 11.45 -5.50
C HIS A 58 -27.55 11.45 -5.12
N TYR A 59 -26.73 10.74 -5.89
CA TYR A 59 -25.30 10.71 -5.70
C TYR A 59 -24.57 10.90 -7.03
N LEU A 60 -23.73 11.93 -7.12
CA LEU A 60 -23.03 12.33 -8.33
C LEU A 60 -21.54 12.05 -8.22
N PHE A 61 -21.05 11.20 -9.11
CA PHE A 61 -19.63 11.02 -9.38
C PHE A 61 -19.18 12.00 -10.45
N ILE A 62 -18.11 12.74 -10.15
CA ILE A 62 -17.37 13.55 -11.11
C ILE A 62 -16.04 12.86 -11.40
N LEU A 63 -15.89 12.37 -12.63
CA LEU A 63 -14.79 11.52 -13.05
C LEU A 63 -13.67 12.30 -13.74
N GLN A 64 -12.44 11.99 -13.36
CA GLN A 64 -11.21 12.34 -14.07
C GLN A 64 -10.55 11.05 -14.60
N GLY A 65 -10.09 11.03 -15.86
CA GLY A 65 -9.39 9.86 -16.44
C GLY A 65 -10.28 8.86 -17.19
N GLU A 66 -9.87 7.58 -17.18
CA GLU A 66 -10.36 6.51 -18.09
C GLU A 66 -11.84 6.18 -17.85
N GLY A 67 -12.21 5.89 -16.59
CA GLY A 67 -13.60 5.81 -16.12
C GLY A 67 -14.32 4.48 -16.26
N GLU A 68 -13.69 3.45 -16.84
CA GLU A 68 -14.34 2.17 -17.10
C GLU A 68 -14.75 1.49 -15.79
N ARG A 69 -13.84 1.46 -14.81
CA ARG A 69 -14.11 0.83 -13.52
C ARG A 69 -15.06 1.68 -12.68
N THR A 70 -14.94 3.00 -12.73
CA THR A 70 -15.86 3.92 -12.05
C THR A 70 -17.29 3.71 -12.56
N LEU A 71 -17.48 3.52 -13.87
CA LEU A 71 -18.80 3.19 -14.42
C LEU A 71 -19.33 1.85 -13.89
N ARG A 72 -18.47 0.82 -13.78
CA ARG A 72 -18.86 -0.46 -13.15
C ARG A 72 -19.24 -0.28 -11.68
N LEU A 73 -18.51 0.55 -10.94
CA LEU A 73 -18.82 0.87 -9.54
C LEU A 73 -20.18 1.56 -9.42
N VAL A 74 -20.45 2.56 -10.26
CA VAL A 74 -21.75 3.25 -10.32
C VAL A 74 -22.88 2.27 -10.64
N ALA A 75 -22.68 1.38 -11.62
CA ALA A 75 -23.66 0.36 -11.97
C ALA A 75 -23.90 -0.64 -10.83
N TYR A 76 -22.85 -1.06 -10.13
CA TYR A 76 -22.93 -1.91 -8.94
C TYR A 76 -23.77 -1.24 -7.85
N LEU A 77 -23.44 -0.01 -7.47
CA LEU A 77 -24.17 0.74 -6.44
C LEU A 77 -25.64 0.94 -6.82
N GLN A 78 -25.94 1.24 -8.09
CA GLN A 78 -27.31 1.37 -8.57
C GLN A 78 -28.13 0.08 -8.44
N GLN A 79 -27.48 -1.09 -8.58
CA GLN A 79 -28.12 -2.39 -8.40
C GLN A 79 -28.35 -2.73 -6.93
N GLN A 80 -27.41 -2.37 -6.05
CA GLN A 80 -27.51 -2.66 -4.62
C GLN A 80 -28.42 -1.67 -3.86
N MET A 81 -28.46 -0.40 -4.28
CA MET A 81 -29.14 0.69 -3.58
C MET A 81 -30.26 1.29 -4.43
N LEU A 82 -31.40 0.60 -4.50
CA LEU A 82 -32.53 0.99 -5.36
C LEU A 82 -33.20 2.33 -4.99
N HIS A 83 -32.93 2.84 -3.77
CA HIS A 83 -33.50 4.09 -3.28
C HIS A 83 -32.63 5.32 -3.60
N VAL A 84 -31.39 5.12 -4.07
CA VAL A 84 -30.46 6.18 -4.47
C VAL A 84 -30.38 6.23 -5.99
N GLN A 85 -30.44 7.44 -6.55
CA GLN A 85 -30.20 7.67 -7.97
C GLN A 85 -28.75 8.06 -8.20
N PHE A 86 -28.01 7.22 -8.94
CA PHE A 86 -26.60 7.47 -9.22
C PHE A 86 -26.40 8.15 -10.56
N HIS A 87 -25.43 9.07 -10.59
CA HIS A 87 -25.07 9.86 -11.75
C HIS A 87 -23.55 9.87 -11.92
N LEU A 88 -23.07 9.83 -13.16
CA LEU A 88 -21.65 9.92 -13.49
C LEU A 88 -21.46 10.95 -14.61
N ILE A 89 -20.64 11.95 -14.35
CA ILE A 89 -20.21 12.93 -15.34
C ILE A 89 -18.69 12.97 -15.41
N ARG A 90 -18.15 13.33 -16.58
CA ARG A 90 -16.71 13.61 -16.73
C ARG A 90 -16.38 15.01 -16.24
N SER A 91 -15.11 15.24 -15.92
CA SER A 91 -14.58 16.54 -15.52
C SER A 91 -14.75 17.64 -16.57
N GLU A 92 -14.97 17.31 -17.83
CA GLU A 92 -15.31 18.27 -18.89
C GLU A 92 -16.82 18.50 -19.04
N GLY A 93 -17.65 17.87 -18.21
CA GLY A 93 -19.10 18.03 -18.16
C GLY A 93 -19.89 17.01 -18.99
N GLY A 94 -19.22 16.09 -19.69
CA GLY A 94 -19.87 15.02 -20.45
C GLY A 94 -20.59 14.02 -19.54
N ILE A 95 -21.88 13.78 -19.76
CA ILE A 95 -22.65 12.80 -19.00
C ILE A 95 -22.30 11.39 -19.47
N VAL A 96 -21.91 10.52 -18.54
CA VAL A 96 -21.57 9.11 -18.80
C VAL A 96 -22.69 8.18 -18.35
N PHE A 97 -23.31 8.44 -17.19
CA PHE A 97 -24.39 7.63 -16.64
C PHE A 97 -25.44 8.49 -15.93
N GLY A 98 -26.71 8.11 -16.07
CA GLY A 98 -27.84 8.82 -15.50
C GLY A 98 -28.14 10.16 -16.17
N GLN A 99 -29.05 10.93 -15.60
CA GLN A 99 -29.37 12.29 -16.02
C GLN A 99 -29.40 13.18 -14.77
N PRO A 100 -28.43 14.09 -14.57
CA PRO A 100 -28.34 14.88 -13.35
C PRO A 100 -29.34 16.05 -13.34
N ASP A 101 -30.60 15.79 -13.68
CA ASP A 101 -31.67 16.79 -13.77
C ASP A 101 -31.95 17.46 -12.41
N PHE A 102 -31.60 16.77 -11.32
CA PHE A 102 -31.66 17.30 -9.95
C PHE A 102 -30.80 18.57 -9.76
N LEU A 103 -29.82 18.81 -10.64
CA LEU A 103 -29.05 20.05 -10.66
C LEU A 103 -29.89 21.26 -11.08
N ASN A 104 -31.07 21.08 -11.69
CA ASN A 104 -32.00 22.17 -12.05
C ASN A 104 -31.34 23.33 -12.83
N GLY A 105 -30.40 23.03 -13.73
CA GLY A 105 -29.67 24.02 -14.53
C GLY A 105 -28.48 24.68 -13.82
N LEU A 106 -28.10 24.21 -12.64
CA LEU A 106 -26.86 24.64 -11.97
C LEU A 106 -25.64 24.14 -12.74
N GLU A 107 -24.68 25.04 -12.97
CA GLU A 107 -23.39 24.70 -13.57
C GLU A 107 -22.38 24.29 -12.49
N LEU A 108 -21.82 23.08 -12.63
CA LEU A 108 -20.80 22.58 -11.72
C LEU A 108 -19.46 23.28 -11.99
N PRO A 109 -18.73 23.72 -10.95
CA PRO A 109 -17.40 24.30 -11.11
C PRO A 109 -16.37 23.19 -11.34
N LEU A 110 -16.25 22.74 -12.58
CA LEU A 110 -15.38 21.62 -12.99
C LEU A 110 -13.90 22.01 -13.18
N ILE A 111 -13.41 22.93 -12.34
CA ILE A 111 -12.00 23.31 -12.30
C ILE A 111 -11.35 22.51 -11.18
N PHE A 112 -10.33 21.73 -11.52
CA PHE A 112 -9.61 20.87 -10.60
C PHE A 112 -8.12 21.19 -10.63
N GLU A 113 -7.45 20.97 -9.49
CA GLU A 113 -5.99 21.02 -9.45
C GLU A 113 -5.45 19.75 -10.10
N ASP A 114 -4.44 19.88 -10.97
CA ASP A 114 -3.75 18.73 -11.56
C ASP A 114 -3.09 17.93 -10.43
N GLU A 115 -3.68 16.79 -10.07
CA GLU A 115 -2.97 15.80 -9.25
C GLU A 115 -1.87 15.18 -10.11
N LYS A 116 -0.62 15.37 -9.68
CA LYS A 116 0.53 14.75 -10.33
C LYS A 116 0.31 13.24 -10.36
N SER A 117 0.43 12.65 -11.55
CA SER A 117 0.52 11.21 -11.76
C SER A 117 1.39 10.60 -10.67
N VAL A 118 0.77 9.87 -9.75
CA VAL A 118 1.50 9.10 -8.74
C VAL A 118 2.14 7.90 -9.47
N LEU A 119 3.23 7.38 -8.90
CA LEU A 119 3.95 6.15 -9.26
C LEU A 119 3.03 5.02 -9.79
N PRO A 120 3.55 3.99 -10.49
CA PRO A 120 2.70 2.88 -10.97
C PRO A 120 2.06 2.11 -9.81
N ILE A 121 0.86 2.53 -9.39
CA ILE A 121 0.17 2.09 -8.16
C ILE A 121 -0.03 0.58 -8.22
N ILE A 122 -0.58 0.07 -9.33
CA ILE A 122 -0.85 -1.35 -9.54
C ILE A 122 0.39 -2.22 -9.30
N GLN A 123 1.57 -1.77 -9.72
CA GLN A 123 2.80 -2.54 -9.51
C GLN A 123 3.17 -2.66 -8.04
N ASN A 124 3.01 -1.57 -7.28
CA ASN A 124 3.32 -1.56 -5.86
C ASN A 124 2.34 -2.43 -5.06
N GLU A 125 1.06 -2.38 -5.42
CA GLU A 125 0.01 -3.20 -4.78
C GLU A 125 0.18 -4.69 -5.10
N LEU A 126 0.61 -5.02 -6.32
CA LEU A 126 0.98 -6.39 -6.66
C LEU A 126 2.25 -6.87 -5.93
N LEU A 127 3.24 -6.00 -5.73
CA LEU A 127 4.37 -6.32 -4.85
C LEU A 127 3.90 -6.51 -3.40
N SER A 128 2.92 -5.73 -2.93
CA SER A 128 2.33 -5.90 -1.61
C SER A 128 1.60 -7.24 -1.47
N LEU A 129 0.81 -7.63 -2.49
CA LEU A 129 0.20 -8.95 -2.58
C LEU A 129 1.26 -10.06 -2.45
N MET A 130 2.37 -9.98 -3.19
CA MET A 130 3.37 -11.05 -3.21
C MET A 130 4.28 -11.09 -1.97
N THR A 131 4.66 -9.94 -1.43
CA THR A 131 5.56 -9.85 -0.25
C THR A 131 4.80 -9.93 1.07
N GLY A 132 3.56 -9.44 1.11
CA GLY A 132 2.81 -9.26 2.34
C GLY A 132 3.31 -8.07 3.16
N VAL A 133 4.02 -7.14 2.53
CA VAL A 133 4.37 -5.83 3.10
C VAL A 133 3.47 -4.75 2.49
N HIS A 134 2.76 -3.99 3.31
CA HIS A 134 1.84 -2.94 2.86
C HIS A 134 2.18 -1.61 3.52
N ARG A 135 2.18 -0.53 2.72
CA ARG A 135 2.61 0.81 3.14
C ARG A 135 1.71 1.45 4.19
N TYR A 136 0.42 1.13 4.14
CA TYR A 136 -0.63 1.61 5.03
C TYR A 136 -1.29 0.42 5.74
N ALA A 137 -0.66 -0.12 6.79
CA ALA A 137 -1.34 -1.09 7.63
C ALA A 137 -2.49 -0.38 8.37
N SER A 138 -3.72 -0.87 8.21
CA SER A 138 -4.86 -0.32 8.95
C SER A 138 -4.60 -0.48 10.46
N PRO A 139 -4.83 0.56 11.28
CA PRO A 139 -4.78 0.41 12.73
C PRO A 139 -5.92 -0.48 13.26
N PHE A 140 -6.95 -0.73 12.45
CA PHE A 140 -8.11 -1.54 12.81
C PHE A 140 -7.84 -3.03 12.60
N GLN A 141 -8.31 -3.85 13.54
CA GLN A 141 -8.19 -5.31 13.53
C GLN A 141 -9.59 -5.93 13.68
N PRO A 142 -9.96 -6.94 12.86
CA PRO A 142 -9.19 -7.47 11.74
C PRO A 142 -9.04 -6.46 10.59
N GLN A 143 -7.94 -6.57 9.83
CA GLN A 143 -7.77 -5.77 8.62
C GLN A 143 -8.66 -6.32 7.49
N PRO A 144 -9.19 -5.47 6.61
CA PRO A 144 -9.97 -5.92 5.46
C PRO A 144 -9.07 -6.66 4.45
N LEU A 145 -9.69 -7.55 3.68
CA LEU A 145 -9.01 -8.24 2.59
C LEU A 145 -8.72 -7.25 1.46
N ARG A 146 -7.46 -7.10 1.05
CA ARG A 146 -7.05 -6.13 0.02
C ARG A 146 -6.74 -6.75 -1.31
N HIS A 147 -5.98 -7.85 -1.36
CA HIS A 147 -5.60 -8.44 -2.64
C HIS A 147 -5.72 -9.94 -2.60
N VAL A 148 -6.04 -10.51 -3.75
CA VAL A 148 -6.28 -11.93 -3.89
C VAL A 148 -5.48 -12.44 -5.07
N TYR A 149 -4.77 -13.53 -4.84
CA TYR A 149 -4.14 -14.31 -5.90
C TYR A 149 -5.04 -15.50 -6.25
N ILE A 150 -5.20 -15.79 -7.54
CA ILE A 150 -5.95 -16.93 -8.05
C ILE A 150 -5.08 -17.67 -9.08
N GLU A 151 -4.80 -18.94 -8.81
CA GLU A 151 -3.99 -19.79 -9.72
C GLU A 151 -4.66 -19.97 -11.08
N ASP A 152 -5.97 -20.22 -11.10
CA ASP A 152 -6.74 -20.50 -12.32
C ASP A 152 -8.15 -19.89 -12.24
N SER A 153 -8.64 -19.35 -13.36
CA SER A 153 -9.94 -18.67 -13.42
C SER A 153 -11.13 -19.59 -13.11
N SER A 154 -10.99 -20.91 -13.29
CA SER A 154 -12.03 -21.90 -12.95
C SER A 154 -12.33 -21.96 -11.46
N LEU A 155 -11.40 -21.56 -10.59
CA LEU A 155 -11.57 -21.50 -9.14
C LEU A 155 -12.64 -20.49 -8.73
N LEU A 156 -12.88 -19.44 -9.53
CA LEU A 156 -13.89 -18.41 -9.25
C LEU A 156 -15.29 -18.98 -9.03
N ASN A 157 -15.64 -20.08 -9.72
CA ASN A 157 -16.94 -20.74 -9.57
C ASN A 157 -17.14 -21.38 -8.18
N ARG A 158 -16.05 -21.59 -7.43
CA ARG A 158 -16.05 -22.19 -6.09
C ARG A 158 -15.92 -21.15 -4.98
N ILE A 159 -15.53 -19.92 -5.32
CA ILE A 159 -15.38 -18.82 -4.37
C ILE A 159 -16.74 -18.11 -4.21
N PRO A 160 -17.28 -17.97 -2.99
CA PRO A 160 -18.54 -17.26 -2.78
C PRO A 160 -18.44 -15.80 -3.23
N ALA A 161 -19.48 -15.28 -3.88
CA ALA A 161 -19.48 -13.90 -4.37
C ALA A 161 -19.29 -12.85 -3.25
N SER A 162 -19.78 -13.14 -2.03
CA SER A 162 -19.61 -12.30 -0.84
C SER A 162 -18.15 -12.10 -0.44
N PHE A 163 -17.27 -12.99 -0.86
CA PHE A 163 -15.84 -12.83 -0.62
C PHE A 163 -15.31 -11.56 -1.28
N PHE A 164 -15.75 -11.26 -2.50
CA PHE A 164 -15.33 -10.07 -3.24
C PHE A 164 -15.95 -8.78 -2.73
N THR A 165 -17.13 -8.83 -2.09
CA THR A 165 -17.73 -7.64 -1.45
C THR A 165 -17.06 -7.28 -0.13
N SER A 166 -16.48 -8.27 0.57
CA SER A 166 -15.66 -8.07 1.76
C SER A 166 -14.24 -7.53 1.47
N MET A 167 -13.87 -7.38 0.20
CA MET A 167 -12.59 -6.80 -0.20
C MET A 167 -12.65 -5.27 -0.19
N THR A 168 -11.51 -4.61 0.07
CA THR A 168 -11.38 -3.15 -0.07
C THR A 168 -11.79 -2.71 -1.47
N VAL A 169 -12.33 -1.50 -1.63
CA VAL A 169 -12.77 -1.03 -2.95
C VAL A 169 -11.61 -1.08 -3.93
N ASN A 170 -10.42 -0.56 -3.60
CA ASN A 170 -9.22 -0.67 -4.45
C ASN A 170 -8.48 -2.01 -4.34
N SER A 171 -9.21 -3.09 -4.13
CA SER A 171 -8.64 -4.42 -4.15
C SER A 171 -8.26 -4.90 -5.55
N ILE A 172 -7.26 -5.79 -5.59
CA ILE A 172 -6.78 -6.42 -6.83
C ILE A 172 -7.00 -7.92 -6.74
N VAL A 173 -7.65 -8.48 -7.76
CA VAL A 173 -7.67 -9.92 -8.02
C VAL A 173 -6.65 -10.21 -9.12
N TYR A 174 -5.57 -10.86 -8.74
CA TYR A 174 -4.47 -11.23 -9.61
C TYR A 174 -4.60 -12.69 -10.06
N PHE A 175 -4.57 -12.92 -11.37
CA PHE A 175 -4.60 -14.24 -11.97
C PHE A 175 -3.21 -14.65 -12.47
N ASP A 176 -2.76 -15.83 -12.08
CA ASP A 176 -1.50 -16.44 -12.57
C ASP A 176 -1.68 -17.16 -13.92
N HIS A 177 -2.59 -16.62 -14.74
CA HIS A 177 -2.87 -17.11 -16.07
C HIS A 177 -3.24 -15.93 -16.97
N PRO A 178 -2.76 -15.84 -18.22
CA PRO A 178 -2.98 -14.69 -19.09
C PRO A 178 -4.40 -14.60 -19.71
N MET A 179 -5.33 -15.49 -19.35
CA MET A 179 -6.66 -15.53 -19.98
C MET A 179 -7.60 -14.48 -19.39
N ARG A 180 -8.02 -13.52 -20.24
CA ARG A 180 -8.85 -12.36 -19.86
C ARG A 180 -10.34 -12.48 -20.21
N HIS A 181 -10.70 -13.47 -21.03
CA HIS A 181 -12.05 -13.60 -21.61
C HIS A 181 -12.78 -14.88 -21.16
N ASP A 182 -12.38 -15.45 -20.02
CA ASP A 182 -13.07 -16.60 -19.45
C ASP A 182 -14.41 -16.16 -18.85
N LEU A 183 -15.45 -16.98 -19.01
CA LEU A 183 -16.78 -16.69 -18.50
C LEU A 183 -16.79 -16.37 -17.00
N PRO A 184 -16.08 -17.10 -16.11
CA PRO A 184 -16.05 -16.77 -14.69
C PRO A 184 -15.47 -15.37 -14.39
N ILE A 185 -14.51 -14.90 -15.18
CA ILE A 185 -13.94 -13.56 -15.05
C ILE A 185 -14.97 -12.49 -15.44
N ILE A 186 -15.64 -12.69 -16.56
CA ILE A 186 -16.70 -11.78 -17.03
C ILE A 186 -17.84 -11.70 -16.01
N GLU A 187 -18.24 -12.85 -15.44
CA GLU A 187 -19.24 -12.91 -14.38
C GLU A 187 -18.81 -12.15 -13.14
N LEU A 188 -17.55 -12.30 -12.69
CA LEU A 188 -17.00 -11.53 -11.57
C LEU A 188 -17.08 -10.02 -11.84
N MET A 189 -16.60 -9.56 -12.99
CA MET A 189 -16.62 -8.14 -13.37
C MET A 189 -18.03 -7.55 -13.44
N SER A 190 -19.02 -8.38 -13.76
CA SER A 190 -20.43 -7.96 -13.81
C SER A 190 -21.07 -7.79 -12.43
N ARG A 191 -20.54 -8.46 -11.40
CA ARG A 191 -21.10 -8.50 -10.05
C ARG A 191 -20.39 -7.56 -9.08
N THR A 192 -19.06 -7.47 -9.19
CA THR A 192 -18.25 -6.67 -8.26
C THR A 192 -17.21 -5.88 -9.06
N PRO A 193 -17.08 -4.55 -8.83
CA PRO A 193 -16.16 -3.69 -9.59
C PRO A 193 -14.71 -3.80 -9.08
N VAL A 194 -14.24 -5.02 -8.84
CA VAL A 194 -12.84 -5.32 -8.46
C VAL A 194 -11.88 -4.96 -9.60
N LEU A 195 -10.63 -4.64 -9.25
CA LEU A 195 -9.57 -4.48 -10.22
C LEU A 195 -8.97 -5.85 -10.56
N LEU A 196 -8.78 -6.12 -11.84
CA LEU A 196 -8.20 -7.38 -12.30
C LEU A 196 -6.79 -7.14 -12.84
N ALA A 197 -5.86 -8.00 -12.46
CA ALA A 197 -4.51 -8.05 -13.00
C ALA A 197 -4.17 -9.48 -13.41
N PHE A 198 -3.33 -9.62 -14.43
CA PHE A 198 -2.94 -10.92 -14.99
C PHE A 198 -1.41 -11.04 -15.02
N VAL A 199 -0.91 -12.27 -15.00
CA VAL A 199 0.54 -12.56 -15.02
C VAL A 199 1.30 -11.86 -16.15
N ASP A 200 0.67 -11.66 -17.30
CA ASP A 200 1.24 -11.01 -18.48
C ASP A 200 1.13 -9.47 -18.46
N THR A 201 0.55 -8.89 -17.41
CA THR A 201 0.36 -7.44 -17.29
C THR A 201 1.67 -6.73 -16.92
N LEU A 202 2.67 -7.46 -16.41
CA LEU A 202 3.92 -6.91 -15.92
C LEU A 202 5.12 -7.44 -16.70
N SER A 203 6.03 -6.52 -17.04
CA SER A 203 7.32 -6.83 -17.64
C SER A 203 8.43 -6.10 -16.88
N PRO A 204 9.34 -6.80 -16.18
CA PRO A 204 9.39 -8.26 -16.02
C PRO A 204 8.25 -8.78 -15.10
N PRO A 205 7.97 -10.11 -15.14
CA PRO A 205 7.03 -10.75 -14.22
C PRO A 205 7.39 -10.50 -12.75
N LEU A 206 6.38 -10.51 -11.85
CA LEU A 206 6.58 -10.21 -10.42
C LEU A 206 7.59 -11.15 -9.77
N GLU A 207 7.53 -12.42 -10.11
CA GLU A 207 8.37 -13.48 -9.57
C GLU A 207 9.85 -13.22 -9.89
N ALA A 208 10.13 -12.70 -11.09
CA ALA A 208 11.48 -12.34 -11.49
C ALA A 208 12.03 -11.11 -10.76
N ARG A 209 11.17 -10.34 -10.09
CA ARG A 209 11.54 -9.15 -9.30
C ARG A 209 11.69 -9.47 -7.81
N LEU A 210 11.36 -10.67 -7.36
CA LEU A 210 11.31 -11.01 -5.94
C LEU A 210 12.32 -12.11 -5.62
N GLU A 211 12.99 -11.95 -4.47
CA GLU A 211 13.85 -13.00 -3.95
C GLU A 211 13.01 -14.06 -3.22
N VAL A 212 13.30 -15.33 -3.46
CA VAL A 212 12.68 -16.45 -2.73
C VAL A 212 13.64 -16.91 -1.64
N LEU A 213 13.27 -16.69 -0.38
CA LEU A 213 14.04 -17.11 0.78
C LEU A 213 13.20 -18.05 1.65
N SER A 214 13.81 -19.10 2.22
CA SER A 214 13.16 -19.82 3.30
C SER A 214 13.15 -18.98 4.58
N ARG A 215 12.27 -19.33 5.52
CA ARG A 215 12.26 -18.74 6.87
C ARG A 215 13.63 -18.77 7.55
N ALA A 216 14.43 -19.81 7.33
CA ALA A 216 15.76 -19.93 7.94
C ALA A 216 16.79 -18.98 7.29
N GLU A 217 16.77 -18.83 5.96
CA GLU A 217 17.55 -17.80 5.28
C GLU A 217 17.18 -16.41 5.79
N LEU A 218 15.89 -16.12 5.88
CA LEU A 218 15.38 -14.82 6.31
C LEU A 218 15.75 -14.48 7.76
N ALA A 219 15.66 -15.46 8.66
CA ALA A 219 16.11 -15.32 10.04
C ALA A 219 17.60 -14.97 10.11
N ARG A 220 18.46 -15.67 9.34
CA ARG A 220 19.90 -15.35 9.28
C ARG A 220 20.18 -13.95 8.73
N GLN A 221 19.44 -13.51 7.72
CA GLN A 221 19.61 -12.15 7.19
C GLN A 221 19.18 -11.08 8.20
N LEU A 222 18.06 -11.29 8.90
CA LEU A 222 17.61 -10.42 9.99
C LEU A 222 18.64 -10.37 11.12
N ASP A 223 19.16 -11.52 11.55
CA ASP A 223 20.19 -11.58 12.60
C ASP A 223 21.48 -10.88 12.16
N ARG A 224 21.94 -11.13 10.93
CA ARG A 224 23.10 -10.44 10.35
C ARG A 224 22.92 -8.92 10.35
N TRP A 225 21.76 -8.42 9.94
CA TRP A 225 21.46 -7.00 9.96
C TRP A 225 21.48 -6.44 11.40
N LYS A 226 20.81 -7.10 12.35
CA LYS A 226 20.81 -6.67 13.75
C LYS A 226 22.20 -6.68 14.37
N ASP A 227 23.07 -7.61 13.98
CA ASP A 227 24.40 -7.77 14.57
C ASP A 227 25.48 -6.91 13.90
N THR A 228 25.26 -6.46 12.66
CA THR A 228 26.32 -5.81 11.86
C THR A 228 25.90 -4.57 11.07
N GLY A 229 24.59 -4.38 10.90
CA GLY A 229 23.98 -3.38 10.01
C GLY A 229 23.98 -3.75 8.53
N TRP A 230 24.66 -4.82 8.11
CA TRP A 230 24.81 -5.17 6.70
C TRP A 230 23.59 -5.90 6.14
N ILE A 231 23.16 -5.48 4.95
CA ILE A 231 22.15 -6.15 4.13
C ILE A 231 22.69 -6.26 2.71
N GLN A 232 22.46 -7.42 2.10
CA GLN A 232 22.74 -7.68 0.69
C GLN A 232 21.42 -7.85 -0.04
N ASN A 233 21.28 -7.18 -1.18
CA ASN A 233 20.17 -7.38 -2.10
C ASN A 233 20.68 -7.26 -3.54
N GLU A 234 20.54 -8.33 -4.33
CA GLU A 234 20.95 -8.37 -5.74
C GLU A 234 19.95 -7.68 -6.68
N ARG A 235 19.43 -6.52 -6.26
CA ARG A 235 18.45 -5.68 -6.98
C ARG A 235 17.06 -6.28 -7.12
N PHE A 236 16.66 -7.14 -6.18
CA PHE A 236 15.27 -7.56 -6.02
C PHE A 236 14.43 -6.41 -5.43
N ALA A 237 13.18 -6.32 -5.87
CA ALA A 237 12.20 -5.36 -5.35
C ALA A 237 11.64 -5.76 -3.98
N GLY A 238 11.89 -6.98 -3.51
CA GLY A 238 11.42 -7.48 -2.23
C GLY A 238 11.60 -8.99 -2.09
N ILE A 239 11.10 -9.54 -0.98
CA ILE A 239 11.18 -10.97 -0.66
C ILE A 239 9.78 -11.57 -0.78
N LEU A 240 9.63 -12.61 -1.60
CA LEU A 240 8.37 -13.32 -1.77
C LEU A 240 7.90 -13.89 -0.43
N ASP A 241 6.62 -13.69 -0.11
CA ASP A 241 5.96 -14.15 1.10
C ASP A 241 6.57 -13.68 2.43
N TYR A 242 7.39 -12.62 2.40
CA TYR A 242 8.08 -12.05 3.56
C TYR A 242 7.23 -12.05 4.83
N ALA A 243 6.02 -11.47 4.79
CA ALA A 243 5.19 -11.31 5.98
C ALA A 243 4.76 -12.63 6.61
N THR A 244 4.45 -13.64 5.79
CA THR A 244 4.13 -14.97 6.30
C THR A 244 5.37 -15.62 6.89
N GLN A 245 6.51 -15.55 6.20
CA GLN A 245 7.77 -16.17 6.65
C GLN A 245 8.28 -15.56 7.97
N VAL A 246 8.14 -14.26 8.17
CA VAL A 246 8.56 -13.60 9.42
C VAL A 246 7.59 -13.77 10.58
N GLY A 247 6.43 -14.42 10.38
CA GLY A 247 5.40 -14.58 11.41
C GLY A 247 4.60 -13.29 11.66
N SER A 248 4.42 -12.45 10.64
CA SER A 248 3.50 -11.31 10.72
C SER A 248 2.05 -11.80 10.62
N ASN A 249 1.21 -11.34 11.54
CA ASN A 249 -0.21 -11.69 11.59
C ASN A 249 -1.09 -10.83 10.68
N SER A 250 -0.50 -10.05 9.76
CA SER A 250 -1.27 -9.22 8.85
C SER A 250 -2.10 -10.09 7.88
N SER A 251 -3.41 -9.81 7.82
CA SER A 251 -4.39 -10.55 7.03
C SER A 251 -5.07 -9.60 6.07
N TYR A 252 -4.42 -9.32 4.94
CA TYR A 252 -4.99 -8.52 3.86
C TYR A 252 -4.81 -9.18 2.49
N ARG A 253 -4.33 -10.42 2.46
CA ARG A 253 -4.12 -11.17 1.22
C ARG A 253 -4.47 -12.63 1.38
N LEU A 254 -5.01 -13.22 0.31
CA LEU A 254 -5.34 -14.63 0.23
C LEU A 254 -4.91 -15.20 -1.12
N PHE A 255 -4.47 -16.45 -1.10
CA PHE A 255 -4.00 -17.17 -2.28
C PHE A 255 -4.87 -18.40 -2.49
N PHE A 256 -5.57 -18.42 -3.62
CA PHE A 256 -6.45 -19.51 -4.02
C PHE A 256 -5.75 -20.44 -4.98
N PHE A 257 -5.71 -21.71 -4.61
CA PHE A 257 -5.20 -22.81 -5.39
C PHE A 257 -6.23 -23.93 -5.41
N GLU A 258 -6.09 -24.86 -6.35
CA GLU A 258 -7.00 -26.02 -6.46
C GLU A 258 -7.18 -26.81 -5.15
N ASP A 259 -6.11 -26.92 -4.38
CA ASP A 259 -6.03 -27.70 -3.14
C ASP A 259 -6.34 -26.91 -1.86
N GLY A 260 -6.68 -25.62 -1.97
CA GLY A 260 -7.13 -24.83 -0.84
C GLY A 260 -6.81 -23.34 -0.89
N ILE A 261 -7.10 -22.70 0.25
CA ILE A 261 -6.79 -21.29 0.52
C ILE A 261 -5.52 -21.23 1.36
N TYR A 262 -4.58 -20.41 0.93
CA TYR A 262 -3.29 -20.22 1.58
C TYR A 262 -3.07 -18.74 1.89
N ALA A 263 -2.20 -18.48 2.85
CA ALA A 263 -1.85 -17.13 3.25
C ALA A 263 -0.60 -16.59 2.56
N ASP A 264 0.02 -17.43 1.73
CA ASP A 264 1.27 -17.20 1.03
C ASP A 264 1.27 -17.93 -0.32
N ARG A 265 2.08 -17.42 -1.25
CA ARG A 265 2.19 -17.97 -2.62
C ARG A 265 2.88 -19.34 -2.63
N GLN A 266 3.86 -19.53 -1.74
CA GLN A 266 4.65 -20.76 -1.62
C GLN A 266 3.93 -21.91 -0.90
N LYS A 267 2.65 -21.73 -0.52
CA LYS A 267 1.82 -22.74 0.13
C LYS A 267 2.38 -23.26 1.46
N THR A 268 3.09 -22.42 2.22
CA THR A 268 3.67 -22.80 3.53
C THR A 268 2.68 -22.64 4.69
N ASP A 269 1.66 -21.80 4.53
CA ASP A 269 0.61 -21.55 5.53
C ASP A 269 -0.78 -21.78 4.91
N ARG A 270 -1.26 -23.03 5.00
CA ARG A 270 -2.60 -23.40 4.55
C ARG A 270 -3.65 -22.97 5.55
N LEU A 271 -4.64 -22.20 5.10
CA LEU A 271 -5.74 -21.69 5.91
C LEU A 271 -6.97 -22.60 5.84
N SER A 272 -7.26 -23.15 4.67
CA SER A 272 -8.39 -24.05 4.45
C SER A 272 -8.12 -24.99 3.27
N SER A 273 -8.60 -26.23 3.34
CA SER A 273 -8.68 -27.11 2.16
C SER A 273 -9.94 -26.88 1.33
N ASP A 274 -10.92 -26.16 1.88
CA ASP A 274 -12.18 -25.83 1.22
C ASP A 274 -12.15 -24.35 0.78
N ILE A 275 -12.15 -24.16 -0.54
CA ILE A 275 -12.13 -22.86 -1.21
C ILE A 275 -13.41 -22.06 -0.96
N SER A 276 -14.51 -22.72 -0.58
CA SER A 276 -15.78 -22.06 -0.35
C SER A 276 -15.90 -21.39 1.02
N LEU A 277 -14.94 -21.61 1.92
CA LEU A 277 -14.99 -21.08 3.28
C LEU A 277 -14.45 -19.64 3.35
N MET A 278 -15.23 -18.75 3.98
CA MET A 278 -14.78 -17.42 4.36
C MET A 278 -13.71 -17.53 5.46
N ILE A 279 -12.61 -16.80 5.31
CA ILE A 279 -11.53 -16.75 6.30
C ILE A 279 -11.68 -15.50 7.15
N GLU A 280 -12.29 -15.65 8.33
CA GLU A 280 -12.60 -14.51 9.23
C GLU A 280 -11.43 -14.12 10.15
N LYS A 281 -10.60 -15.09 10.56
CA LYS A 281 -9.47 -14.86 11.47
C LYS A 281 -8.28 -15.74 11.13
N ARG A 282 -7.12 -15.11 11.02
CA ARG A 282 -5.83 -15.78 10.89
C ARG A 282 -5.24 -15.97 12.28
N VAL A 283 -4.89 -17.21 12.62
CA VAL A 283 -3.95 -17.48 13.70
C VAL A 283 -2.62 -17.74 13.01
N GLY A 284 -1.65 -16.83 13.16
CA GLY A 284 -0.33 -17.02 12.57
C GLY A 284 0.26 -18.35 13.03
N GLN A 285 0.66 -19.19 12.06
CA GLN A 285 1.28 -20.48 12.36
C GLN A 285 2.71 -20.33 12.89
N PHE A 286 3.37 -19.22 12.53
CA PHE A 286 4.77 -18.97 12.86
C PHE A 286 4.92 -17.93 13.97
N GLU A 287 5.85 -18.20 14.88
CA GLU A 287 6.34 -17.20 15.81
C GLU A 287 7.09 -16.10 15.05
N ALA A 288 6.94 -14.86 15.51
CA ALA A 288 7.60 -13.71 14.91
C ALA A 288 9.12 -13.84 15.00
N LEU A 289 9.83 -13.56 13.90
CA LEU A 289 11.30 -13.64 13.84
C LEU A 289 12.03 -12.48 14.53
N ALA A 290 11.34 -11.35 14.70
CA ALA A 290 11.88 -10.14 15.32
C ALA A 290 10.72 -9.32 15.91
N THR A 291 11.04 -8.18 16.52
CA THR A 291 10.01 -7.26 17.00
C THR A 291 9.22 -6.65 15.83
N PRO A 292 7.96 -6.21 16.04
CA PRO A 292 7.15 -5.63 14.97
C PRO A 292 7.85 -4.49 14.21
N LYS A 293 8.55 -3.60 14.92
CA LYS A 293 9.28 -2.49 14.31
C LYS A 293 10.43 -2.93 13.40
N GLU A 294 11.18 -3.96 13.81
CA GLU A 294 12.25 -4.53 12.99
C GLU A 294 11.68 -5.18 11.73
N LEU A 295 10.56 -5.89 11.85
CA LEU A 295 9.87 -6.54 10.73
C LEU A 295 9.21 -5.53 9.77
N GLU A 296 8.75 -4.39 10.27
CA GLU A 296 8.22 -3.29 9.45
C GLU A 296 9.35 -2.55 8.71
N LEU A 297 10.51 -2.38 9.35
CA LEU A 297 11.64 -1.64 8.78
C LEU A 297 12.44 -2.45 7.75
N PHE A 298 12.66 -3.73 8.01
CA PHE A 298 13.58 -4.55 7.20
C PHE A 298 13.26 -4.58 5.70
N PRO A 299 12.00 -4.69 5.23
CA PRO A 299 11.68 -4.65 3.80
C PRO A 299 12.14 -3.37 3.11
N LEU A 300 12.04 -2.23 3.80
CA LEU A 300 12.52 -0.96 3.27
C LEU A 300 14.05 -0.94 3.16
N LEU A 301 14.76 -1.41 4.20
CA LEU A 301 16.23 -1.49 4.16
C LEU A 301 16.70 -2.43 3.05
N TYR A 302 16.00 -3.56 2.87
CA TYR A 302 16.26 -4.50 1.80
C TYR A 302 16.07 -3.84 0.42
N GLN A 303 14.96 -3.12 0.19
CA GLN A 303 14.74 -2.36 -1.05
C GLN A 303 15.79 -1.27 -1.29
N LEU A 304 16.16 -0.51 -0.25
CA LEU A 304 17.22 0.49 -0.33
C LEU A 304 18.55 -0.15 -0.71
N ALA A 305 18.91 -1.30 -0.14
CA ALA A 305 20.13 -2.02 -0.48
C ALA A 305 20.18 -2.39 -1.98
N GLY A 306 19.04 -2.79 -2.54
CA GLY A 306 18.92 -3.12 -3.97
C GLY A 306 19.03 -1.93 -4.92
N SER A 307 19.02 -0.69 -4.39
CA SER A 307 19.23 0.53 -5.18
C SER A 307 20.71 0.85 -5.39
N PHE A 308 21.61 0.22 -4.63
CA PHE A 308 23.05 0.39 -4.72
C PHE A 308 23.73 -0.86 -5.29
N SER A 309 25.01 -0.73 -5.64
CA SER A 309 25.85 -1.85 -6.02
C SER A 309 26.51 -2.45 -4.78
N GLY A 310 26.47 -3.78 -4.67
CA GLY A 310 27.10 -4.51 -3.56
C GLY A 310 26.25 -4.52 -2.28
N GLU A 311 26.91 -4.70 -1.14
CA GLU A 311 26.25 -4.69 0.17
C GLU A 311 26.10 -3.25 0.69
N SER A 312 25.05 -3.01 1.46
CA SER A 312 24.84 -1.73 2.16
C SER A 312 24.76 -1.95 3.67
N ARG A 313 25.45 -1.10 4.42
CA ARG A 313 25.39 -1.05 5.87
C ARG A 313 24.45 0.05 6.30
N PHE A 314 23.47 -0.28 7.12
CA PHE A 314 22.44 0.65 7.57
C PHE A 314 22.69 1.12 9.00
N VAL A 315 22.64 2.43 9.19
CA VAL A 315 22.63 3.08 10.50
C VAL A 315 21.20 3.24 10.96
N THR A 316 20.84 2.37 11.89
CA THR A 316 19.53 2.33 12.53
C THR A 316 19.73 2.08 14.02
N PRO A 317 18.72 2.36 14.86
CA PRO A 317 18.79 2.01 16.27
C PRO A 317 18.80 0.49 16.55
N TYR A 318 18.37 -0.33 15.59
CA TYR A 318 18.12 -1.76 15.78
C TYR A 318 19.33 -2.64 15.43
N SER A 319 20.41 -2.02 14.93
CA SER A 319 21.65 -2.70 14.54
C SER A 319 22.80 -2.35 15.48
N ASP A 320 23.60 -3.35 15.85
CA ASP A 320 24.90 -3.19 16.50
C ASP A 320 25.89 -2.67 15.46
N LEU A 321 26.39 -1.46 15.69
CA LEU A 321 27.47 -0.88 14.86
C LEU A 321 28.63 -0.55 15.78
N GLU A 322 28.84 0.73 16.06
CA GLU A 322 29.87 1.18 16.99
C GLU A 322 29.29 1.41 18.38
N LEU A 323 27.99 1.72 18.43
CA LEU A 323 27.20 1.75 19.64
C LEU A 323 26.29 0.51 19.68
N PRO A 324 26.01 -0.04 20.88
CA PRO A 324 25.10 -1.17 21.02
C PRO A 324 23.69 -0.78 20.54
N ARG A 325 22.98 -1.74 19.94
CA ARG A 325 21.58 -1.58 19.55
C ARG A 325 20.73 -1.26 20.76
N THR A 326 19.68 -0.48 20.56
CA THR A 326 18.79 -0.07 21.63
C THR A 326 17.64 -1.05 21.78
N ILE A 327 17.37 -1.49 23.01
CA ILE A 327 16.24 -2.36 23.34
C ILE A 327 15.04 -1.49 23.73
N GLY A 328 13.99 -1.45 22.91
CA GLY A 328 12.71 -0.84 23.27
C GLY A 328 12.31 0.42 22.50
N ARG A 329 11.54 1.30 23.15
CA ARG A 329 10.85 2.41 22.49
C ARG A 329 11.78 3.59 22.27
N ILE A 330 12.31 3.66 21.07
CA ILE A 330 12.97 4.85 20.53
C ILE A 330 11.90 5.77 19.95
N GLY A 331 12.20 7.07 19.91
CA GLY A 331 11.41 8.08 19.21
C GLY A 331 11.11 7.69 17.75
N PRO A 332 10.30 8.48 17.04
CA PRO A 332 10.02 8.19 15.63
C PRO A 332 11.34 8.15 14.86
N LEU A 333 11.61 7.02 14.19
CA LEU A 333 12.72 6.92 13.25
C LEU A 333 12.36 7.80 12.05
N THR A 334 13.11 8.87 11.84
CA THR A 334 12.91 9.80 10.72
C THR A 334 13.94 9.62 9.62
N LEU A 335 15.17 9.22 9.97
CA LEU A 335 16.26 9.00 9.03
C LEU A 335 16.81 7.58 9.13
N ILE A 336 17.31 7.08 8.01
CA ILE A 336 18.13 5.87 7.91
C ILE A 336 19.46 6.26 7.31
N GLY A 337 20.57 6.00 8.01
CA GLY A 337 21.90 6.19 7.44
C GLY A 337 22.30 4.99 6.58
N ILE A 338 23.07 5.23 5.54
CA ILE A 338 23.49 4.20 4.57
C ILE A 338 24.97 4.40 4.26
N GLN A 339 25.76 3.34 4.40
CA GLN A 339 27.16 3.27 4.00
C GLN A 339 27.35 2.10 3.03
N ASN A 340 27.98 2.36 1.89
CA ASN A 340 28.35 1.33 0.91
C ASN A 340 29.59 1.76 0.12
N GLU A 341 29.93 1.00 -0.92
CA GLU A 341 31.07 1.32 -1.80
C GLU A 341 30.88 2.62 -2.60
N GLU A 342 29.64 3.07 -2.79
CA GLU A 342 29.30 4.28 -3.54
C GLU A 342 29.39 5.55 -2.67
N GLY A 343 29.33 5.42 -1.34
CA GLY A 343 29.51 6.55 -0.41
C GLY A 343 28.68 6.46 0.87
N TYR A 344 28.31 7.64 1.38
CA TYR A 344 27.56 7.83 2.62
C TYR A 344 26.28 8.60 2.32
N PHE A 345 25.14 8.07 2.74
CA PHE A 345 23.82 8.66 2.44
C PHE A 345 22.91 8.65 3.66
N ALA A 346 21.91 9.53 3.64
CA ALA A 346 20.80 9.53 4.58
C ALA A 346 19.47 9.47 3.81
N PHE A 347 18.59 8.56 4.20
CA PHE A 347 17.25 8.44 3.65
C PHE A 347 16.22 8.96 4.65
N ASP A 348 15.42 9.95 4.26
CA ASP A 348 14.36 10.52 5.07
C ASP A 348 13.03 9.81 4.84
N LEU A 349 12.51 9.19 5.91
CA LEU A 349 11.25 8.47 5.93
C LEU A 349 10.03 9.39 5.78
N THR A 350 10.18 10.69 6.08
CA THR A 350 9.11 11.68 6.01
C THR A 350 8.95 12.21 4.59
N SER A 351 10.05 12.66 3.97
CA SER A 351 10.04 13.19 2.60
C SER A 351 10.22 12.11 1.53
N MET A 352 10.63 10.90 1.90
CA MET A 352 11.02 9.81 1.00
C MET A 352 12.19 10.20 0.07
N GLN A 353 13.08 11.05 0.55
CA GLN A 353 14.24 11.56 -0.20
C GLN A 353 15.56 10.96 0.30
N LEU A 354 16.50 10.79 -0.63
CA LEU A 354 17.86 10.35 -0.36
C LEU A 354 18.82 11.54 -0.50
N PHE A 355 19.68 11.71 0.50
CA PHE A 355 20.69 12.77 0.55
C PHE A 355 22.09 12.17 0.61
N GLU A 356 23.03 12.75 -0.14
CA GLU A 356 24.46 12.45 0.01
C GLU A 356 25.00 13.15 1.28
N THR A 357 25.81 12.43 2.05
CA THR A 357 26.34 12.88 3.34
C THR A 357 27.81 12.48 3.48
N ASN A 358 28.32 12.40 4.70
CA ASN A 358 29.67 11.94 5.00
C ASN A 358 29.69 11.01 6.21
N GLU A 359 30.85 10.40 6.47
CA GLU A 359 31.04 9.45 7.56
C GLU A 359 30.70 10.05 8.95
N ALA A 360 31.11 11.30 9.19
CA ALA A 360 30.85 12.00 10.45
C ALA A 360 29.34 12.19 10.69
N PHE A 361 28.57 12.46 9.64
CA PHE A 361 27.11 12.55 9.71
C PHE A 361 26.51 11.22 10.20
N LEU A 362 26.96 10.09 9.67
CA LEU A 362 26.47 8.77 10.08
C LEU A 362 26.79 8.45 11.55
N TRP A 363 27.96 8.85 12.05
CA TRP A 363 28.30 8.69 13.47
C TRP A 363 27.40 9.53 14.37
N ILE A 364 27.14 10.78 13.99
CA ILE A 364 26.23 11.66 14.74
C ILE A 364 24.81 11.08 14.73
N LEU A 365 24.36 10.59 13.56
CA LEU A 365 23.06 9.96 13.41
C LEU A 365 22.93 8.71 14.30
N GLU A 366 23.95 7.85 14.35
CA GLU A 366 23.94 6.67 15.23
C GLU A 366 23.81 7.08 16.70
N ALA A 367 24.62 8.06 17.14
CA ALA A 367 24.60 8.56 18.51
C ALA A 367 23.27 9.24 18.87
N ASP A 368 22.67 9.98 17.94
CA ASP A 368 21.34 10.61 18.11
C ASP A 368 20.25 9.56 18.28
N GLN A 369 20.18 8.58 17.37
CA GLN A 369 19.17 7.52 17.39
C GLN A 369 19.28 6.59 18.61
N LYS A 370 20.46 6.50 19.21
CA LYS A 370 20.75 5.64 20.38
C LYS A 370 20.93 6.43 21.68
N GLU A 371 20.68 7.74 21.65
CA GLU A 371 20.79 8.66 22.79
C GLU A 371 22.16 8.62 23.50
N GLN A 372 23.24 8.47 22.73
CA GLN A 372 24.62 8.30 23.20
C GLN A 372 25.56 9.39 22.66
N PHE A 373 25.20 10.67 22.83
CA PHE A 373 26.01 11.80 22.33
C PHE A 373 27.38 11.95 23.01
N ASP A 374 27.55 11.40 24.21
CA ASP A 374 28.75 11.56 25.02
C ASP A 374 30.01 10.98 24.34
N VAL A 375 29.85 10.08 23.36
CA VAL A 375 30.98 9.50 22.60
C VAL A 375 31.51 10.41 21.50
N LEU A 376 30.71 11.40 21.07
CA LEU A 376 31.01 12.19 19.87
C LEU A 376 32.20 13.17 20.04
N PRO A 377 32.41 13.84 21.19
CA PRO A 377 33.54 14.76 21.35
C PRO A 377 34.90 14.08 21.22
N GLU A 378 35.07 12.88 21.78
CA GLU A 378 36.31 12.10 21.66
C GLU A 378 36.55 11.68 20.20
N ARG A 379 35.47 11.31 19.50
CA ARG A 379 35.53 10.81 18.14
C ARG A 379 35.78 11.88 17.09
N LEU A 380 35.04 12.98 17.15
CA LEU A 380 35.08 14.05 16.16
C LEU A 380 36.17 15.09 16.45
N GLY A 381 36.69 15.12 17.69
CA GLY A 381 37.81 15.98 18.07
C GLY A 381 37.56 17.45 17.74
N ALA A 382 38.48 18.05 16.98
CA ALA A 382 38.41 19.47 16.60
C ALA A 382 37.23 19.81 15.69
N ASP A 383 36.73 18.84 14.92
CA ASP A 383 35.66 19.05 13.93
C ASP A 383 34.25 18.90 14.54
N TYR A 384 34.16 18.54 15.83
CA TYR A 384 32.90 18.29 16.53
C TYR A 384 31.86 19.38 16.34
N ALA A 385 32.23 20.65 16.57
CA ALA A 385 31.29 21.76 16.51
C ALA A 385 30.73 21.99 15.09
N GLU A 386 31.57 21.83 14.07
CA GLU A 386 31.17 21.99 12.67
C GLU A 386 30.31 20.81 12.19
N ALA A 387 30.68 19.58 12.53
CA ALA A 387 29.93 18.39 12.18
C ALA A 387 28.52 18.38 12.80
N ILE A 388 28.40 18.79 14.07
CA ILE A 388 27.09 18.94 14.73
C ILE A 388 26.24 20.04 14.07
N ARG A 389 26.86 21.15 13.64
CA ARG A 389 26.13 22.21 12.91
C ARG A 389 25.59 21.67 11.58
N TYR A 390 26.43 21.01 10.78
CA TYR A 390 26.03 20.42 9.50
C TYR A 390 24.91 19.38 9.68
N TYR A 391 25.03 18.50 10.69
CA TYR A 391 23.98 17.54 11.02
C TYR A 391 22.64 18.22 11.33
N LYS A 392 22.65 19.29 12.14
CA LYS A 392 21.44 20.06 12.47
C LYS A 392 20.85 20.76 11.25
N GLU A 393 21.67 21.33 10.37
CA GLU A 393 21.20 21.97 9.15
C GLU A 393 20.39 20.99 8.28
N LEU A 394 20.85 19.73 8.17
CA LEU A 394 20.13 18.70 7.41
C LEU A 394 18.87 18.18 8.13
N MET A 395 18.90 18.07 9.46
CA MET A 395 17.78 17.58 10.27
C MET A 395 16.62 18.58 10.41
N TYR A 396 16.93 19.88 10.36
CA TYR A 396 15.98 20.97 10.63
C TYR A 396 15.75 21.88 9.43
N HIS A 397 15.80 21.36 8.20
CA HIS A 397 15.44 22.14 7.02
C HIS A 397 14.03 22.75 7.14
N GLU A 398 13.99 24.03 7.54
CA GLU A 398 13.03 25.06 7.09
C GLU A 398 13.41 25.58 5.71
#